data_AF-A0A0K2U5Y2-F1
#
_entry.id   AF-A0A0K2U5Y2-F1
#
_cell.length_a   1.000
_cell.length_b   1.000
_cell.length_c   1.000
_cell.angle_alpha   90.00
_cell.angle_beta   90.00
_cell.angle_gamma   90.00
#
_symmetry.space_group_name_H-M   'P 1'
#
loop_
_entity.id
_entity.type
_entity.pdbx_description
1 polymer ?
#
loop_
_entity_poly.entity_id
_entity_poly.type
_entity_poly.pdbx_seq_one_letter_code
_entity_poly.pdbx_strand_id
1 'polypeptide(L)'
;MIPNLPLRLYPLFEICDAASVSLKLKREHGHRVNIFALWSATIFNCHAGNLLTHILLGKPTINAFSNVEYIALVTLVFVSILLCPKNMIDTLLQVTPIHVFLIMVCEIFRSYKILKGINEGQKEYPGTLWP
;
A
#
# COMPACT_ATOMS: atom_id res chain seq x y z
N MET A 1 22.58 -3.44 2.32
CA MET A 1 21.10 -3.38 2.35
C MET A 1 20.59 -4.72 1.84
N ILE A 2 19.86 -5.50 2.64
CA ILE A 2 19.44 -6.87 2.25
C ILE A 2 18.37 -6.73 1.16
N PRO A 3 18.66 -7.04 -0.13
CA PRO A 3 17.84 -6.60 -1.26
C PRO A 3 16.45 -7.25 -1.34
N ASN A 4 16.19 -8.29 -0.53
CA ASN A 4 14.96 -9.10 -0.60
C ASN A 4 14.18 -9.16 0.73
N LEU A 5 14.50 -8.31 1.71
CA LEU A 5 13.84 -8.33 3.02
C LEU A 5 12.30 -8.26 2.95
N PRO A 6 11.67 -7.34 2.18
CA PRO A 6 10.22 -7.28 2.06
C PRO A 6 9.62 -8.49 1.32
N LEU A 7 10.31 -9.04 0.33
CA LEU A 7 9.92 -10.29 -0.33
C LEU A 7 9.88 -11.48 0.64
N ARG A 8 10.83 -11.53 1.58
CA ARG A 8 10.95 -12.61 2.58
C ARG A 8 9.94 -12.49 3.72
N LEU A 9 9.43 -11.29 3.94
CA LEU A 9 8.46 -10.96 4.99
C LEU A 9 7.04 -10.75 4.43
N TYR A 10 6.80 -11.14 3.17
CA TYR A 10 5.45 -11.25 2.64
C TYR A 10 4.63 -12.19 3.53
N PRO A 11 3.43 -11.80 4.01
CA PRO A 11 2.64 -10.62 3.64
C PRO A 11 2.64 -9.46 4.67
N LEU A 12 3.58 -9.45 5.62
CA LEU A 12 3.53 -8.53 6.78
C LEU A 12 3.64 -7.05 6.39
N PHE A 13 4.49 -6.73 5.42
CA PHE A 13 4.68 -5.35 4.95
C PHE A 13 3.44 -4.84 4.19
N GLU A 14 2.83 -5.70 3.38
CA GLU A 14 1.59 -5.44 2.65
C GLU A 14 0.44 -5.17 3.62
N ILE A 15 0.33 -5.98 4.68
CA ILE A 15 -0.69 -5.79 5.71
C ILE A 15 -0.48 -4.46 6.43
N CYS A 16 0.77 -4.11 6.76
CA CYS A 16 1.08 -2.85 7.44
C CYS A 16 0.71 -1.63 6.58
N ASP A 17 1.07 -1.65 5.30
CA ASP A 17 0.73 -0.59 4.34
C ASP A 17 -0.79 -0.46 4.16
N ALA A 18 -1.47 -1.58 3.89
CA ALA A 18 -2.92 -1.62 3.75
C ALA A 18 -3.64 -1.13 5.01
N ALA A 19 -3.15 -1.51 6.19
CA ALA A 19 -3.72 -1.08 7.46
C ALA A 19 -3.54 0.43 7.68
N SER A 20 -2.34 0.95 7.43
CA SER A 20 -2.01 2.38 7.56
C SER A 20 -2.88 3.24 6.65
N VAL A 21 -3.03 2.84 5.38
CA VAL A 21 -3.88 3.52 4.39
C VAL A 21 -5.35 3.45 4.81
N SER A 22 -5.86 2.27 5.17
CA SER A 22 -7.26 2.07 5.56
C SER A 22 -7.64 2.93 6.78
N LEU A 23 -6.76 2.99 7.79
CA LEU A 23 -6.98 3.79 8.99
C LEU A 23 -6.94 5.29 8.69
N LYS A 24 -5.97 5.74 7.89
CA LYS A 24 -5.88 7.14 7.46
C LYS A 24 -7.16 7.58 6.76
N LEU A 25 -7.60 6.81 5.77
CA LEU A 25 -8.81 7.11 5.00
C LEU A 25 -10.07 7.04 5.88
N LYS A 26 -10.19 6.05 6.76
CA LYS A 26 -11.30 5.95 7.72
C LYS A 26 -11.35 7.16 8.65
N ARG A 27 -10.20 7.64 9.14
CA ARG A 27 -10.12 8.82 10.02
C ARG A 27 -10.49 10.12 9.30
N GLU A 28 -9.99 10.31 8.08
CA GLU A 28 -10.21 11.56 7.32
C GLU A 28 -11.61 11.62 6.69
N HIS A 29 -12.11 10.50 6.17
CA HIS A 29 -13.29 10.46 5.30
C HIS A 29 -14.41 9.52 5.78
N GLY A 30 -14.18 8.67 6.79
CA GLY A 30 -15.11 7.60 7.18
C GLY A 30 -16.51 8.07 7.62
N HIS A 31 -16.65 9.33 8.04
CA HIS A 31 -17.95 9.92 8.39
C HIS A 31 -18.68 10.57 7.20
N ARG A 32 -17.99 10.78 6.08
CA ARG A 32 -18.46 11.60 4.94
C ARG A 32 -18.79 10.79 3.70
N VAL A 33 -18.22 9.59 3.56
CA VAL A 33 -18.35 8.77 2.35
C VAL A 33 -18.90 7.38 2.66
N ASN A 34 -19.59 6.81 1.68
CA ASN A 34 -20.08 5.44 1.77
C ASN A 34 -18.92 4.45 1.86
N ILE A 35 -19.17 3.29 2.48
CA ILE A 35 -18.19 2.23 2.67
C ILE A 35 -17.52 1.77 1.37
N PHE A 36 -18.27 1.73 0.26
CA PHE A 36 -17.76 1.34 -1.05
C PHE A 36 -16.77 2.37 -1.61
N ALA A 37 -17.05 3.67 -1.42
CA ALA A 37 -16.13 4.73 -1.84
C ALA A 37 -14.84 4.73 -1.00
N LEU A 38 -14.95 4.42 0.29
CA LEU A 38 -13.80 4.27 1.17
C LEU A 38 -12.94 3.05 0.79
N TRP A 39 -13.59 1.92 0.50
CA TRP A 39 -12.94 0.69 0.04
C TRP A 39 -12.20 0.91 -1.28
N SER A 40 -12.86 1.51 -2.28
CA SER A 40 -12.23 1.76 -3.58
C SER A 40 -11.05 2.72 -3.44
N ALA A 41 -11.20 3.81 -2.68
CA ALA A 41 -10.10 4.73 -2.39
C ALA A 41 -8.91 4.05 -1.70
N THR A 42 -9.17 3.07 -0.82
CA THR A 42 -8.13 2.27 -0.17
C THR A 42 -7.36 1.42 -1.17
N ILE A 43 -8.08 0.70 -2.04
CA ILE A 43 -7.45 -0.11 -3.11
C ILE A 43 -6.61 0.77 -4.03
N PHE A 44 -7.14 1.92 -4.45
CA PHE A 44 -6.42 2.87 -5.30
C PHE A 44 -5.15 3.39 -4.62
N ASN A 45 -5.20 3.76 -3.33
CA ASN A 45 -4.01 4.23 -2.61
C ASN A 45 -2.95 3.12 -2.48
N CYS A 46 -3.35 1.89 -2.14
CA CYS A 46 -2.42 0.76 -2.03
C CYS A 46 -1.79 0.35 -3.37
N HIS A 47 -2.46 0.62 -4.50
CA HIS A 47 -1.99 0.33 -5.86
C HIS A 47 -1.44 1.54 -6.62
N ALA A 48 -1.45 2.74 -6.02
CA ALA A 48 -1.13 3.99 -6.72
C ALA A 48 0.25 3.95 -7.39
N GLY A 49 1.24 3.33 -6.76
CA GLY A 49 2.57 3.14 -7.34
C GLY A 49 2.54 2.33 -8.64
N ASN A 50 1.93 1.15 -8.63
CA ASN A 50 1.81 0.31 -9.83
C ASN A 50 0.96 0.97 -10.91
N LEU A 51 -0.13 1.65 -10.51
CA LEU A 51 -0.98 2.39 -11.44
C LEU A 51 -0.18 3.48 -12.16
N LEU A 52 0.59 4.27 -11.40
CA LEU A 52 1.43 5.32 -11.96
C LEU A 52 2.54 4.75 -12.85
N THR A 53 3.18 3.65 -12.45
CA THR A 53 4.18 2.95 -13.29
C THR A 53 3.57 2.50 -14.62
N HIS A 54 2.37 1.92 -14.61
CA HIS A 54 1.68 1.51 -15.84
C HIS A 54 1.31 2.69 -16.73
N ILE A 55 0.82 3.80 -16.15
CA ILE A 55 0.52 5.03 -16.89
C ILE A 55 1.79 5.59 -17.56
N LEU A 56 2.89 5.70 -16.81
CA LEU A 56 4.15 6.26 -17.29
C LEU A 56 4.82 5.38 -18.37
N LEU A 57 4.67 4.06 -18.28
CA LEU A 57 5.18 3.12 -19.28
C LEU A 57 4.24 2.93 -20.48
N GLY A 58 3.08 3.60 -20.51
CA GLY A 58 2.08 3.42 -21.57
C GLY A 58 1.44 2.02 -21.60
N LYS A 59 1.49 1.29 -20.49
CA LYS A 59 0.87 -0.04 -20.33
C LYS A 59 -0.61 0.09 -19.97
N PRO A 60 -1.45 -0.93 -20.24
CA PRO A 60 -2.84 -0.94 -19.80
C PRO A 60 -2.93 -0.72 -18.28
N THR A 61 -3.64 0.33 -17.86
CA THR A 61 -3.79 0.71 -16.45
C THR A 61 -4.56 -0.34 -15.65
N ILE A 62 -5.45 -1.07 -16.31
CA ILE A 62 -6.18 -2.20 -15.71
C ILE A 62 -5.22 -3.29 -15.20
N ASN A 63 -4.06 -3.46 -15.85
CA ASN A 63 -3.08 -4.48 -15.45
C ASN A 63 -2.41 -4.14 -14.11
N ALA A 64 -2.48 -2.89 -13.63
CA ALA A 64 -2.02 -2.52 -12.30
C ALA A 64 -2.79 -3.26 -11.19
N PHE A 65 -4.02 -3.70 -11.49
CA PHE A 65 -4.92 -4.45 -10.60
C PHE A 65 -4.94 -5.96 -10.90
N SER A 66 -4.00 -6.47 -11.70
CA SER A 66 -3.96 -7.89 -12.08
C SER A 66 -3.73 -8.84 -10.90
N ASN A 67 -3.15 -8.36 -9.80
CA ASN A 67 -2.90 -9.17 -8.61
C ASN A 67 -4.15 -9.25 -7.70
N VAL A 68 -4.99 -10.24 -7.99
CA VAL A 68 -6.24 -10.49 -7.24
C VAL A 68 -5.96 -10.89 -5.78
N GLU A 69 -4.87 -11.62 -5.51
CA GLU A 69 -4.49 -12.03 -4.16
C GLU A 69 -4.18 -10.81 -3.28
N TYR A 70 -3.44 -9.85 -3.82
CA TYR A 70 -3.13 -8.61 -3.11
C TYR A 70 -4.38 -7.74 -2.90
N ILE A 71 -5.29 -7.68 -3.87
CA ILE A 71 -6.58 -6.98 -3.70
C ILE A 71 -7.44 -7.64 -2.61
N ALA A 72 -7.48 -8.98 -2.58
CA ALA A 72 -8.17 -9.73 -1.55
C ALA A 72 -7.57 -9.46 -0.16
N LEU A 73 -6.24 -9.43 -0.06
CA LEU A 73 -5.53 -9.09 1.17
C LEU A 73 -5.85 -7.67 1.66
N VAL A 74 -5.75 -6.67 0.79
CA VAL A 74 -6.09 -5.27 1.13
C VAL A 74 -7.54 -5.17 1.59
N THR A 75 -8.45 -5.88 0.93
CA THR A 75 -9.87 -5.91 1.29
C THR A 75 -10.10 -6.58 2.65
N LEU A 76 -9.40 -7.68 2.95
CA LEU A 76 -9.49 -8.36 4.24
C LEU A 76 -9.01 -7.45 5.38
N VAL A 77 -7.87 -6.77 5.19
CA VAL A 77 -7.33 -5.80 6.15
C VAL A 77 -8.29 -4.63 6.35
N PHE A 78 -8.82 -4.07 5.27
CA PHE A 78 -9.81 -2.99 5.30
C PHE A 78 -11.07 -3.38 6.08
N VAL A 79 -11.65 -4.55 5.78
CA VAL A 79 -12.82 -5.08 6.48
C VAL A 79 -12.50 -5.32 7.96
N SER A 80 -11.33 -5.85 8.29
CA SER A 80 -10.90 -6.07 9.69
C SER A 80 -10.85 -4.76 10.48
N ILE A 81 -10.38 -3.67 9.86
CA ILE A 81 -10.31 -2.33 10.46
C ILE A 81 -11.70 -1.69 10.59
N LEU A 82 -12.61 -1.97 9.65
CA LEU A 82 -14.00 -1.51 9.75
C LEU A 82 -14.79 -2.25 10.82
N LEU A 83 -14.62 -3.58 10.89
CA LEU A 83 -15.30 -4.44 11.85
C LEU A 83 -14.81 -4.22 13.27
N CYS A 84 -13.55 -3.82 13.48
CA CYS A 84 -13.03 -3.47 14.80
C CYS A 84 -13.82 -2.30 15.41
N PRO A 85 -14.70 -2.56 16.40
CA PRO A 85 -15.54 -1.54 16.99
C PRO A 85 -14.74 -0.83 18.08
N LYS A 86 -14.59 0.50 17.95
CA LYS A 86 -14.02 1.44 18.94
C LYS A 86 -12.54 1.23 19.34
N ASN A 87 -11.71 2.20 18.96
CA ASN A 87 -10.51 2.70 19.64
C ASN A 87 -9.35 1.74 19.99
N MET A 88 -9.46 0.41 19.95
CA MET A 88 -8.31 -0.44 20.33
C MET A 88 -7.14 -0.29 19.35
N ILE A 89 -7.42 -0.39 18.04
CA ILE A 89 -6.40 -0.20 17.00
C ILE A 89 -5.98 1.27 16.94
N ASP A 90 -6.93 2.21 16.97
CA ASP A 90 -6.63 3.64 16.89
C ASP A 90 -5.82 4.16 18.09
N THR A 91 -6.10 3.69 19.31
CA THR A 91 -5.36 4.07 20.52
C THR A 91 -3.99 3.38 20.57
N LEU A 92 -3.90 2.11 20.17
CA LEU A 92 -2.62 1.39 20.07
C LEU A 92 -1.67 2.06 19.07
N LEU A 93 -2.21 2.52 17.94
CA LEU A 93 -1.45 3.21 16.89
C LEU A 93 -1.16 4.67 17.20
N GLN A 94 -1.80 5.27 18.20
CA GLN A 94 -1.50 6.60 18.71
C GLN A 94 -0.38 6.58 19.76
N VAL A 95 0.00 5.41 20.27
CA VAL A 95 1.19 5.27 21.13
C VAL A 95 2.42 5.60 20.28
N THR A 96 3.06 6.74 20.56
CA THR A 96 4.17 7.31 19.78
C THR A 96 5.24 6.29 19.36
N PRO A 97 5.80 5.42 20.24
CA PRO A 97 6.83 4.47 19.80
C PRO A 97 6.30 3.42 18.80
N ILE A 98 5.04 2.99 18.94
CA ILE A 98 4.40 2.04 18.02
C ILE A 98 4.15 2.72 16.68
N HIS A 99 3.65 3.95 16.72
CA HIS A 99 3.41 4.75 15.52
C HIS A 99 4.69 4.97 14.70
N VAL A 100 5.77 5.39 15.36
CA VAL A 100 7.08 5.62 14.73
C VAL A 100 7.62 4.32 14.14
N PHE A 101 7.51 3.20 14.86
CA PHE A 101 7.94 1.91 14.34
C PHE A 101 7.18 1.51 13.07
N LEU A 102 5.86 1.72 13.04
CA LEU A 102 5.05 1.40 11.85
C LEU A 102 5.37 2.31 10.67
N ILE A 103 5.62 3.60 10.91
CA ILE A 103 6.11 4.52 9.87
C ILE A 103 7.43 4.00 9.29
N MET A 104 8.36 3.56 10.14
CA MET A 104 9.64 3.00 9.69
C MET A 104 9.44 1.76 8.82
N VAL A 105 8.55 0.85 9.21
CA VAL A 105 8.19 -0.34 8.42
C VAL A 105 7.60 0.05 7.07
N CYS A 106 6.69 1.02 7.05
CA CYS A 106 6.08 1.53 5.82
C CYS A 106 7.12 2.20 4.90
N GLU A 107 8.08 2.96 5.42
CA GLU A 107 9.14 3.58 4.60
C GLU A 107 10.13 2.56 4.02
N ILE A 108 10.43 1.48 4.75
CA ILE A 108 11.20 0.35 4.20
C ILE A 108 10.45 -0.26 3.02
N PHE A 109 9.14 -0.50 3.17
CA PHE A 109 8.33 -1.04 2.09
C PHE A 109 8.18 -0.08 0.91
N ARG A 110 8.07 1.22 1.17
CA ARG A 110 8.03 2.28 0.14
C ARG A 110 9.33 2.31 -0.67
N SER A 111 10.47 2.22 -0.01
CA SER A 111 11.79 2.14 -0.66
C SER A 111 11.88 0.93 -1.60
N TYR A 112 11.31 -0.20 -1.19
CA TYR A 112 11.23 -1.39 -2.02
C TYR A 112 10.29 -1.23 -3.22
N LYS A 113 9.11 -0.62 -3.05
CA LYS A 113 8.21 -0.31 -4.18
C LYS A 113 8.89 0.61 -5.21
N ILE A 114 9.67 1.58 -4.75
CA ILE A 114 10.45 2.47 -5.63
C ILE A 114 11.49 1.66 -6.42
N LEU A 115 12.27 0.81 -5.74
CA LEU A 115 13.26 -0.05 -6.40
C LEU A 115 12.61 -0.99 -7.42
N LYS A 116 11.44 -1.56 -7.10
CA LYS A 116 10.67 -2.39 -8.02
C LYS A 116 10.25 -1.60 -9.26
N GLY A 117 9.75 -0.38 -9.09
CA GLY A 117 9.38 0.50 -10.21
C GLY A 117 10.56 0.87 -11.10
N ILE A 118 11.74 1.16 -10.50
CA ILE A 118 12.99 1.40 -11.25
C ILE A 118 13.36 0.16 -12.06
N ASN A 119 13.34 -1.02 -11.45
CA ASN A 119 13.65 -2.29 -12.13
C ASN A 119 12.66 -2.59 -13.26
N GLU A 120 11.38 -2.28 -13.11
CA GLU A 120 10.39 -2.41 -14.18
C GLU A 120 10.64 -1.43 -15.33
N GLY A 121 11.00 -0.19 -15.02
CA GLY A 121 11.37 0.80 -16.04
C GLY A 121 12.63 0.42 -16.80
N GLN A 122 13.68 -0.06 -16.11
CA GLN A 122 14.92 -0.52 -16.73
C GLN A 122 14.74 -1.77 -17.61
N LYS A 123 13.74 -2.61 -17.32
CA LYS A 123 13.40 -3.76 -18.17
C LYS A 123 12.76 -3.35 -19.49
N GLU A 124 11.85 -2.37 -19.46
CA GLU A 124 11.18 -1.87 -20.68
C GLU A 124 12.10 -0.97 -21.50
N TYR A 125 12.95 -0.18 -20.84
CA TYR A 125 13.88 0.74 -21.49
C TYR A 125 15.31 0.54 -20.98
N PRO A 126 16.02 -0.50 -21.46
CA PRO A 126 17.38 -0.78 -21.03
C PRO A 126 18.35 0.30 -21.53
N GLY A 127 19.20 0.83 -20.65
CA GLY A 127 20.26 1.78 -21.01
C GLY A 127 19.85 3.26 -21.01
N THR A 128 18.55 3.57 -20.89
CA THR A 128 18.09 4.92 -20.51
C THR A 128 18.21 5.07 -19.00
N LEU A 129 19.31 5.65 -18.55
CA LEU A 129 19.34 6.36 -17.28
C LEU A 129 18.59 7.68 -17.54
N TRP A 130 17.38 7.85 -16.99
CA TRP A 130 16.90 9.23 -16.82
C TRP A 130 17.98 9.97 -16.01
N PRO A 131 18.38 11.20 -16.40
CA PRO A 131 19.39 11.96 -15.66
C PRO A 131 19.04 12.13 -14.19
#